data_AF-A0A1F2RJI3-F1
#
_entry.id   AF-A0A1F2RJI3-F1
#
_cell.length_a   1.000
_cell.length_b   1.000
_cell.length_c   1.000
_cell.angle_alpha   90.00
_cell.angle_beta   90.00
_cell.angle_gamma   90.00
#
_symmetry.space_group_name_H-M   'P 1'
#
loop_
_entity.id
_entity.type
_entity.pdbx_description
1 polymer ?
#
loop_
_entity_poly.entity_id
_entity_poly.type
_entity_poly.pdbx_seq_one_letter_code
_entity_poly.pdbx_strand_id
1 'polypeptide(L)'
;MAPAKRQRTPLTADEREGIALAVNSAFRKLKNLYARIVPVFEDFGFTPPSAGVIARDLSEKIEKAIIQHCESFTKGTGHCDLCRFGQDWEVKICKDSGLTINQSKVINGENYIVVNYRANSIVRSIWILWNAEDRFFSPRLKNSNARSLNRAAAADNIEVISEPKLAARS
;
A
#
# COMPACT_ATOMS: atom_id res chain seq x y z
N MET A 1 -29.40 2.95 1.75
CA MET A 1 -28.92 2.40 3.03
C MET A 1 -27.39 2.46 3.01
N ALA A 2 -26.76 3.06 4.02
CA ALA A 2 -25.32 2.94 4.17
C ALA A 2 -25.00 1.45 4.41
N PRO A 3 -23.99 0.86 3.74
CA PRO A 3 -23.62 -0.51 4.01
C PRO A 3 -23.27 -0.64 5.50
N ALA A 4 -23.86 -1.63 6.18
CA ALA A 4 -23.50 -1.94 7.55
C ALA A 4 -21.97 -2.14 7.60
N LYS A 5 -21.29 -1.50 8.57
CA LYS A 5 -19.84 -1.66 8.74
C LYS A 5 -19.53 -3.16 8.77
N ARG A 6 -18.89 -3.68 7.72
CA ARG A 6 -18.43 -5.07 7.68
C ARG A 6 -17.54 -5.28 8.92
N GLN A 7 -17.86 -6.30 9.70
CA GLN A 7 -17.15 -6.58 10.94
C GLN A 7 -15.67 -6.82 10.61
N ARG A 8 -14.78 -6.06 11.26
CA ARG A 8 -13.34 -6.22 11.07
C ARG A 8 -12.97 -7.63 11.51
N THR A 9 -12.33 -8.38 10.63
CA THR A 9 -11.73 -9.67 10.98
C THR A 9 -10.23 -9.42 11.14
N PRO A 10 -9.69 -9.40 12.37
CA PRO A 10 -8.28 -9.07 12.61
C PRO A 10 -7.35 -9.93 11.77
N LEU A 11 -6.19 -9.36 11.42
CA LEU A 11 -5.12 -10.13 10.80
C LEU A 11 -4.45 -11.05 11.84
N THR A 12 -4.23 -12.32 11.46
CA THR A 12 -3.45 -13.27 12.25
C THR A 12 -1.97 -12.86 12.27
N ALA A 13 -1.19 -13.47 13.17
CA ALA A 13 0.26 -13.24 13.21
C ALA A 13 0.93 -13.62 11.88
N ASP A 14 0.56 -14.78 11.34
CA ASP A 14 1.10 -15.30 10.07
C ASP A 14 0.74 -14.39 8.89
N GLU A 15 -0.48 -13.84 8.85
CA GLU A 15 -0.86 -12.88 7.81
C GLU A 15 -0.06 -11.58 7.90
N ARG A 16 0.17 -11.07 9.11
CA ARG A 16 0.99 -9.87 9.32
C ARG A 16 2.42 -10.10 8.83
N GLU A 17 3.00 -11.24 9.18
CA GLU A 17 4.34 -11.63 8.76
C GLU A 17 4.41 -11.83 7.24
N GLY A 18 3.45 -12.55 6.67
CA GLY A 18 3.35 -12.80 5.23
C GLY A 18 3.23 -11.51 4.42
N ILE A 19 2.40 -10.56 4.87
CA ILE A 19 2.29 -9.22 4.26
C ILE A 19 3.62 -8.48 4.36
N ALA A 20 4.24 -8.44 5.54
CA ALA A 20 5.52 -7.77 5.73
C ALA A 20 6.63 -8.38 4.84
N LEU A 21 6.66 -9.70 4.70
CA LEU A 21 7.61 -10.41 3.85
C LEU A 21 7.37 -10.11 2.36
N ALA A 22 6.11 -10.14 1.91
CA ALA A 22 5.74 -9.79 0.54
C ALA A 22 6.23 -8.38 0.16
N VAL A 23 5.94 -7.40 1.02
CA VAL A 23 6.32 -5.99 0.83
C VAL A 23 7.84 -5.85 0.81
N ASN A 24 8.54 -6.35 1.83
CA ASN A 24 9.99 -6.20 1.93
C ASN A 24 10.72 -6.89 0.77
N SER A 25 10.25 -8.06 0.34
CA SER A 25 10.79 -8.77 -0.81
C SER A 25 10.64 -7.96 -2.10
N ALA A 26 9.47 -7.40 -2.34
CA ALA A 26 9.20 -6.58 -3.53
C ALA A 26 10.07 -5.31 -3.56
N PHE A 27 10.16 -4.59 -2.44
CA PHE A 27 10.98 -3.39 -2.33
C PHE A 27 12.48 -3.67 -2.38
N ARG A 28 12.95 -4.83 -1.89
CA ARG A 28 14.34 -5.26 -2.05
C ARG A 28 14.69 -5.52 -3.53
N LYS A 29 13.80 -6.20 -4.26
CA LYS A 29 13.97 -6.40 -5.72
C LYS A 29 14.00 -5.05 -6.44
N LEU A 30 13.14 -4.11 -6.05
CA LEU A 30 13.12 -2.77 -6.62
C LEU A 30 14.42 -2.00 -6.35
N LYS A 31 14.93 -2.02 -5.12
CA LYS A 31 16.21 -1.41 -4.76
C LYS A 31 17.34 -1.94 -5.64
N ASN A 32 17.41 -3.26 -5.80
CA ASN A 32 18.44 -3.91 -6.61
C ASN A 32 18.32 -3.55 -8.09
N LEU A 33 17.09 -3.41 -8.61
CA LEU A 33 16.86 -2.95 -9.97
C LEU A 33 17.37 -1.53 -10.16
N TYR A 34 16.99 -0.60 -9.27
CA TYR A 34 17.45 0.79 -9.33
C TYR A 34 18.97 0.91 -9.24
N ALA A 35 19.62 0.16 -8.35
CA ALA A 35 21.08 0.14 -8.24
C ALA A 35 21.77 -0.26 -9.56
N ARG A 36 21.11 -1.04 -10.41
CA ARG A 36 21.64 -1.47 -11.71
C ARG A 36 21.31 -0.51 -12.85
N ILE A 37 20.11 0.08 -12.86
CA ILE A 37 19.67 0.92 -13.99
C ILE A 37 20.08 2.39 -13.82
N VAL A 38 20.17 2.91 -12.59
CA VAL A 38 20.47 4.34 -12.37
C VAL A 38 21.80 4.76 -13.01
N PRO A 39 22.92 4.02 -12.81
CA PRO A 39 24.19 4.39 -13.45
C PRO A 39 24.07 4.44 -14.98
N VAL A 40 23.35 3.49 -15.58
CA VAL A 40 23.13 3.47 -17.03
C VAL A 40 22.33 4.69 -17.48
N PHE A 41 21.25 5.04 -16.78
CA PHE A 41 20.47 6.23 -17.12
C PHE A 41 21.31 7.51 -17.00
N GLU A 42 22.11 7.62 -15.94
CA GLU A 42 23.02 8.76 -15.71
C GLU A 42 24.09 8.86 -16.80
N ASP A 43 24.70 7.74 -17.23
CA ASP A 43 25.70 7.69 -18.30
C ASP A 43 25.17 8.23 -19.64
N PHE A 44 23.87 8.04 -19.91
CA PHE A 44 23.20 8.55 -21.11
C PHE A 44 22.46 9.88 -20.89
N GLY A 45 22.59 10.52 -19.73
CA GLY A 45 21.93 11.79 -19.40
C GLY A 45 20.41 11.70 -19.22
N PHE A 46 19.86 10.51 -19.00
CA PHE A 46 18.44 10.29 -18.77
C PHE A 46 18.07 10.33 -17.29
N THR A 47 16.85 10.78 -16.98
CA THR A 47 16.26 10.66 -15.64
C THR A 47 15.55 9.31 -15.52
N PRO A 48 15.87 8.48 -14.49
CA PRO A 48 15.20 7.20 -14.30
C PRO A 48 13.70 7.38 -14.03
N PRO A 49 12.87 6.37 -14.37
CA PRO A 49 11.42 6.45 -14.19
C PRO A 49 11.04 6.84 -12.77
N SER A 50 10.06 7.74 -12.65
CA SER A 50 9.56 8.19 -11.37
C SER A 50 8.78 7.07 -10.68
N ALA A 51 8.78 7.13 -9.36
CA ALA A 51 8.22 6.07 -8.52
C ALA A 51 6.70 5.86 -8.69
N GLY A 52 5.99 6.79 -9.32
CA GLY A 52 4.56 6.66 -9.62
C GLY A 52 4.23 5.63 -10.71
N VAL A 53 5.09 5.47 -11.73
CA VAL A 53 4.93 4.42 -12.76
C VAL A 53 5.18 3.04 -12.17
N ILE A 54 6.14 2.95 -11.25
CA ILE A 54 6.52 1.71 -10.58
C ILE A 54 5.50 1.31 -9.51
N ALA A 55 4.81 2.27 -8.89
CA ALA A 55 3.85 2.00 -7.82
C ALA A 55 2.74 1.01 -8.23
N ARG A 56 2.25 1.06 -9.47
CA ARG A 56 1.23 0.12 -9.96
C ARG A 56 1.78 -1.30 -10.17
N ASP A 57 2.87 -1.44 -10.92
CA ASP A 57 3.50 -2.76 -11.13
C ASP A 57 3.97 -3.36 -9.80
N LEU A 58 4.40 -2.52 -8.86
CA LEU A 58 4.81 -2.94 -7.53
C LEU A 58 3.63 -3.37 -6.66
N SER A 59 2.48 -2.68 -6.70
CA SER A 59 1.28 -3.12 -5.95
C SER A 59 0.81 -4.48 -6.45
N GLU A 60 0.71 -4.66 -7.77
CA GLU A 60 0.32 -5.94 -8.38
C GLU A 60 1.28 -7.10 -8.00
N LYS A 61 2.59 -6.82 -7.90
CA LYS A 61 3.59 -7.81 -7.44
C LYS A 61 3.45 -8.14 -5.96
N ILE A 62 3.18 -7.14 -5.12
CA ILE A 62 2.96 -7.34 -3.68
C ILE A 62 1.70 -8.17 -3.45
N GLU A 63 0.61 -7.87 -4.16
CA GLU A 63 -0.67 -8.59 -4.06
C GLU A 63 -0.52 -10.07 -4.41
N LYS A 64 0.18 -10.37 -5.52
CA LYS A 64 0.50 -11.76 -5.89
C LYS A 64 1.31 -12.48 -4.82
N ALA A 65 2.28 -11.80 -4.21
CA ALA A 65 3.09 -12.37 -3.14
C ALA A 65 2.28 -12.55 -1.83
N ILE A 66 1.35 -11.65 -1.51
CA ILE A 66 0.45 -11.80 -0.36
C ILE A 66 -0.39 -13.08 -0.51
N ILE A 67 -0.98 -13.32 -1.67
CA ILE A 67 -1.75 -14.56 -1.95
C ILE A 67 -0.87 -15.81 -1.75
N GLN A 68 0.42 -15.75 -2.11
CA GLN A 68 1.35 -16.86 -1.94
C GLN A 68 1.74 -17.12 -0.48
N HIS A 69 1.82 -16.07 0.34
CA HIS A 69 2.26 -16.16 1.72
C HIS A 69 1.12 -16.27 2.74
N CYS A 70 -0.11 -15.90 2.36
CA CYS A 70 -1.26 -15.84 3.23
C CYS A 70 -2.44 -16.61 2.59
N GLU A 71 -2.70 -17.83 3.05
CA GLU A 71 -3.75 -18.71 2.46
C GLU A 71 -5.17 -18.12 2.50
N SER A 72 -5.42 -17.22 3.46
CA SER A 72 -6.70 -16.53 3.62
C SER A 72 -6.96 -15.46 2.56
N PHE A 73 -5.91 -15.00 1.87
CA PHE A 73 -6.00 -14.04 0.79
C PHE A 73 -6.10 -14.75 -0.55
N THR A 74 -7.09 -14.35 -1.34
CA THR A 74 -7.28 -14.81 -2.71
C THR A 74 -7.32 -13.63 -3.66
N LYS A 75 -7.31 -13.93 -4.97
CA LYS A 75 -7.47 -12.92 -6.00
C LYS A 75 -8.86 -12.30 -5.89
N GLY A 76 -8.93 -10.97 -5.82
CA GLY A 76 -10.19 -10.24 -5.79
C GLY A 76 -10.94 -10.27 -7.12
N THR A 77 -12.18 -9.81 -7.10
CA THR A 77 -13.03 -9.72 -8.30
C THR A 77 -12.94 -8.31 -8.89
N GLY A 78 -12.34 -8.18 -10.08
CA GLY A 78 -12.46 -7.07 -11.05
C GLY A 78 -12.16 -5.64 -10.57
N HIS A 79 -12.83 -5.19 -9.52
CA HIS A 79 -12.73 -3.87 -8.91
C HIS A 79 -11.66 -3.79 -7.83
N CYS A 80 -11.38 -4.87 -7.10
CA CYS A 80 -10.38 -4.92 -6.04
C CYS A 80 -9.43 -6.09 -6.29
N ASP A 81 -8.15 -5.91 -6.00
CA ASP A 81 -7.11 -6.85 -6.41
C ASP A 81 -7.00 -8.07 -5.48
N LEU A 82 -7.43 -7.92 -4.22
CA LEU A 82 -7.41 -8.97 -3.20
C LEU A 82 -8.79 -9.19 -2.57
N CYS A 83 -9.04 -10.42 -2.14
CA CYS A 83 -10.20 -10.79 -1.33
C CYS A 83 -9.75 -11.60 -0.11
N ARG A 84 -10.31 -11.31 1.05
CA ARG A 84 -10.13 -12.11 2.28
C ARG A 84 -11.46 -12.20 3.03
N PHE A 85 -11.93 -13.42 3.24
CA PHE A 85 -13.22 -13.71 3.92
C PHE A 85 -14.41 -12.88 3.38
N GLY A 86 -14.51 -12.74 2.05
CA GLY A 86 -15.58 -11.97 1.41
C GLY A 86 -15.46 -10.45 1.56
N GLN A 87 -14.33 -9.96 2.08
CA GLN A 87 -13.99 -8.55 2.14
C GLN A 87 -13.04 -8.20 1.01
N ASP A 88 -13.22 -7.00 0.46
CA ASP A 88 -12.38 -6.47 -0.61
C ASP A 88 -11.11 -5.81 -0.03
N TRP A 89 -9.98 -6.05 -0.68
CA TRP A 89 -8.68 -5.54 -0.26
C TRP A 89 -7.88 -5.00 -1.44
N GLU A 90 -7.07 -3.97 -1.22
CA GLU A 90 -6.14 -3.42 -2.21
C GLU A 90 -4.80 -3.03 -1.57
N VAL A 91 -3.71 -3.13 -2.33
CA VAL A 91 -2.42 -2.57 -1.90
C VAL A 91 -2.30 -1.13 -2.40
N LYS A 92 -2.09 -0.19 -1.48
CA LYS A 92 -1.83 1.21 -1.79
C LYS A 92 -0.39 1.57 -1.49
N ILE A 93 0.28 2.18 -2.45
CA ILE A 93 1.68 2.60 -2.31
C ILE A 93 1.73 4.12 -2.21
N CYS A 94 2.35 4.62 -1.15
CA CYS A 94 2.50 6.05 -0.89
C CYS A 94 3.96 6.40 -0.62
N LYS A 95 4.39 7.57 -1.08
CA LYS A 95 5.77 8.05 -0.94
C LYS A 95 5.86 9.08 0.18
N ASP A 96 6.98 9.07 0.89
CA ASP A 96 7.41 10.07 1.88
C ASP A 96 6.44 10.26 3.05
N SER A 97 5.45 11.17 2.93
CA SER A 97 4.47 11.47 3.99
C SER A 97 3.68 10.23 4.42
N GLY A 98 3.57 9.27 3.51
CA GLY A 98 2.87 8.01 3.75
C GLY A 98 1.36 8.14 3.70
N LEU A 99 0.82 9.25 3.19
CA LEU A 99 -0.62 9.55 3.29
C LEU A 99 -1.31 9.76 1.97
N THR A 100 -0.58 10.05 0.90
CA THR A 100 -1.17 10.29 -0.41
C THR A 100 -1.16 9.00 -1.22
N ILE A 101 -2.35 8.54 -1.61
CA ILE A 101 -2.56 7.36 -2.45
C ILE A 101 -3.18 7.78 -3.79
N ASN A 102 -3.05 6.92 -4.80
CA ASN A 102 -3.82 7.04 -6.04
C ASN A 102 -5.16 6.32 -5.86
N GLN A 103 -6.27 7.05 -6.02
CA GLN A 103 -7.62 6.53 -5.88
C GLN A 103 -8.55 7.12 -6.95
N SER A 104 -8.67 6.40 -8.07
CA SER A 104 -9.50 6.79 -9.22
C SER A 104 -11.00 6.56 -9.00
N LYS A 105 -11.38 5.54 -8.22
CA LYS A 105 -12.78 5.16 -7.99
C LYS A 105 -13.31 5.60 -6.63
N VAL A 106 -14.64 5.66 -6.49
CA VAL A 106 -15.32 5.87 -5.20
C VAL A 106 -14.92 4.76 -4.23
N ILE A 107 -14.62 5.13 -2.99
CA ILE A 107 -14.28 4.18 -1.93
C ILE A 107 -15.59 3.62 -1.35
N ASN A 108 -15.70 2.30 -1.26
CA ASN A 108 -16.90 1.58 -0.90
C ASN A 108 -16.66 0.57 0.25
N GLY A 109 -15.86 0.95 1.24
CA GLY A 109 -15.64 0.12 2.43
C GLY A 109 -14.62 -1.00 2.23
N GLU A 110 -13.86 -1.00 1.14
CA GLU A 110 -12.72 -1.90 0.98
C GLU A 110 -11.60 -1.62 1.99
N ASN A 111 -10.73 -2.60 2.24
CA ASN A 111 -9.58 -2.48 3.13
C ASN A 111 -8.32 -2.16 2.33
N TYR A 112 -7.43 -1.32 2.85
CA TYR A 112 -6.15 -1.04 2.20
C TYR A 112 -4.97 -1.56 3.00
N ILE A 113 -4.06 -2.27 2.34
CA ILE A 113 -2.70 -2.51 2.82
C ILE A 113 -1.86 -1.37 2.28
N VAL A 114 -1.47 -0.44 3.15
CA VAL A 114 -0.76 0.76 2.76
C VAL A 114 0.73 0.63 3.03
N VAL A 115 1.52 0.79 1.99
CA VAL A 115 2.98 0.73 2.04
C VAL A 115 3.56 2.12 1.83
N ASN A 116 4.13 2.67 2.91
CA ASN A 116 4.90 3.91 2.85
C ASN A 116 6.37 3.60 2.57
N TYR A 117 6.96 4.28 1.58
CA TYR A 117 8.38 4.19 1.28
C TYR A 117 9.01 5.57 1.04
N ARG A 118 10.35 5.64 1.15
CA ARG A 118 11.17 6.81 0.81
C ARG A 118 12.33 6.41 -0.10
N ALA A 119 13.05 7.41 -0.62
CA ALA A 119 14.30 7.21 -1.37
C ALA A 119 14.17 6.11 -2.45
N ASN A 120 13.04 6.13 -3.17
CA ASN A 120 12.65 5.21 -4.25
C ASN A 120 12.46 3.73 -3.87
N SER A 121 12.96 3.24 -2.73
CA SER A 121 12.91 1.80 -2.43
C SER A 121 12.95 1.42 -0.93
N ILE A 122 13.04 2.37 -0.01
CA ILE A 122 13.16 2.08 1.42
C ILE A 122 11.77 2.09 2.06
N VAL A 123 11.26 0.91 2.41
CA VAL A 123 10.02 0.77 3.17
C VAL A 123 10.17 1.47 4.52
N ARG A 124 9.24 2.36 4.83
CA ARG A 124 9.15 3.10 6.09
C ARG A 124 8.14 2.44 7.01
N SER A 125 6.93 2.21 6.52
CA SER A 125 5.90 1.58 7.32
C SER A 125 4.92 0.82 6.45
N ILE A 126 4.30 -0.18 7.06
CA ILE A 126 3.21 -0.99 6.52
C ILE A 126 2.08 -0.89 7.53
N TRP A 127 0.91 -0.48 7.07
CA TRP A 127 -0.26 -0.32 7.91
C TRP A 127 -1.52 -0.61 7.12
N ILE A 128 -2.60 -0.94 7.81
CA ILE A 128 -3.91 -1.24 7.25
C ILE A 128 -4.84 -0.05 7.46
N LEU A 129 -5.60 0.31 6.42
CA LEU A 129 -6.82 1.10 6.57
C LEU A 129 -8.02 0.15 6.48
N TRP A 130 -8.66 -0.11 7.60
CA TRP A 130 -9.87 -0.92 7.66
C TRP A 130 -11.08 -0.12 7.18
N ASN A 131 -11.95 -0.77 6.40
CA ASN A 131 -13.23 -0.21 5.96
C ASN A 131 -13.07 1.24 5.46
N ALA A 132 -12.25 1.43 4.43
CA ALA A 132 -11.93 2.74 3.91
C ALA A 132 -13.20 3.49 3.47
N GLU A 133 -13.20 4.81 3.64
CA GLU A 133 -14.33 5.67 3.27
C GLU A 133 -13.81 6.97 2.65
N ASP A 134 -14.56 7.57 1.71
CA ASP A 134 -14.13 8.80 1.04
C ASP A 134 -13.89 9.97 2.02
N ARG A 135 -14.58 9.99 3.17
CA ARG A 135 -14.39 10.99 4.25
C ARG A 135 -13.03 10.91 4.96
N PHE A 136 -12.34 9.77 4.85
CA PHE A 136 -10.99 9.62 5.40
C PHE A 136 -9.93 10.31 4.55
N PHE A 137 -10.28 10.83 3.38
CA PHE A 137 -9.35 11.43 2.45
C PHE A 137 -9.75 12.87 2.10
N SER A 138 -8.80 13.64 1.58
CA SER A 138 -9.04 14.95 0.98
C SER A 138 -10.17 14.90 -0.06
N PRO A 139 -10.85 16.02 -0.39
CA PRO A 139 -11.85 16.02 -1.45
C PRO A 139 -11.32 15.52 -2.80
N ARG A 140 -12.20 14.99 -3.65
CA ARG A 140 -11.86 14.61 -5.03
C ARG A 140 -11.62 15.86 -5.87
N LEU A 141 -10.58 15.84 -6.70
CA LEU A 141 -10.26 16.91 -7.65
C LEU A 141 -10.50 16.41 -9.07
N LYS A 142 -11.07 17.26 -9.94
CA LYS A 142 -11.47 16.86 -11.31
C LYS A 142 -10.33 16.27 -12.17
N ASN A 143 -9.09 16.71 -11.95
CA ASN A 143 -7.94 16.35 -12.78
C ASN A 143 -6.85 15.60 -11.98
N SER A 144 -7.19 15.03 -10.83
CA SER A 144 -6.22 14.31 -10.01
C SER A 144 -6.86 13.15 -9.24
N ASN A 145 -6.25 11.98 -9.37
CA ASN A 145 -6.58 10.80 -8.58
C ASN A 145 -5.81 10.76 -7.25
N ALA A 146 -4.92 11.73 -7.00
CA ALA A 146 -4.19 11.79 -5.74
C ALA A 146 -5.13 12.19 -4.60
N ARG A 147 -5.21 11.35 -3.57
CA ARG A 147 -6.04 11.56 -2.37
C ARG A 147 -5.16 11.44 -1.14
N SER A 148 -5.17 12.46 -0.30
CA SER A 148 -4.37 12.47 0.94
C SER A 148 -5.22 12.05 2.13
N LEU A 149 -4.75 11.08 2.90
CA LEU A 149 -5.42 10.59 4.10
C LEU A 149 -5.45 11.67 5.18
N ASN A 150 -6.64 11.94 5.72
CA ASN A 150 -6.84 12.65 6.96
C ASN A 150 -6.69 11.66 8.13
N ARG A 151 -5.50 11.63 8.74
CA ARG A 151 -5.19 10.71 9.86
C ARG A 151 -6.16 10.86 11.02
N ALA A 152 -6.60 12.08 11.34
CA ALA A 152 -7.51 12.30 12.46
C ALA A 152 -8.87 11.66 12.21
N ALA A 153 -9.40 11.78 10.99
CA ALA A 153 -10.67 11.18 10.61
C ALA A 153 -10.60 9.64 10.49
N ALA A 154 -9.41 9.10 10.20
CA ALA A 154 -9.19 7.67 9.98
C ALA A 154 -8.56 6.93 11.18
N ALA A 155 -8.28 7.61 12.30
CA ALA A 155 -7.45 7.10 13.38
C ALA A 155 -7.91 5.73 13.89
N ASP A 156 -9.21 5.57 14.15
CA ASP A 156 -9.81 4.32 14.65
C ASP A 156 -9.82 3.19 13.63
N ASN A 157 -9.49 3.47 12.37
CA ASN A 157 -9.48 2.53 11.25
C ASN A 157 -8.05 2.16 10.83
N ILE A 158 -7.02 2.77 11.43
CA ILE A 158 -5.63 2.49 11.10
C ILE A 158 -5.09 1.42 12.04
N GLU A 159 -4.43 0.43 11.47
CA GLU A 159 -3.71 -0.61 12.21
C GLU A 159 -2.30 -0.75 11.67
N VAL A 160 -1.28 -0.59 12.53
CA VAL A 160 0.12 -0.69 12.11
C VAL A 160 0.56 -2.16 12.09
N ILE A 161 1.14 -2.60 10.97
CA ILE A 161 1.77 -3.92 10.83
C ILE A 161 3.27 -3.82 11.13
N SER A 162 3.92 -2.82 10.54
CA SER A 162 5.35 -2.61 10.70
C SER A 162 5.66 -1.12 10.64
N GLU A 163 6.45 -0.64 11.58
CA GLU A 163 7.06 0.68 11.55
C GLU A 163 8.58 0.53 11.68
N PRO A 164 9.38 1.55 11.32
CA PRO A 164 10.78 1.50 11.65
C PRO A 164 10.86 1.44 13.17
N LYS A 165 11.64 0.51 13.72
CA LYS A 165 12.16 0.71 15.08
C LYS A 165 12.85 2.06 15.05
N LEU A 166 12.26 3.09 15.66
CA LEU A 166 12.99 4.30 16.02
C LEU A 166 14.21 3.77 16.74
N ALA A 167 15.38 3.87 16.10
CA ALA A 167 16.62 3.54 16.77
C ALA A 167 16.59 4.36 18.05
N ALA A 168 16.46 3.67 19.19
CA ALA A 168 16.48 4.29 20.49
C ALA A 168 17.74 5.14 20.49
N ARG A 169 17.56 6.46 20.50
CA ARG A 169 18.66 7.40 20.66
C ARG A 169 19.27 7.04 22.01
N SER A 170 20.36 6.30 21.94
CA SER A 170 21.24 5.97 23.07
C SER A 170 22.10 7.19 23.34
#